data_AF-A0A2R6KG40-F1
#
_entry.id   AF-A0A2R6KG40-F1
#
_cell.length_a   1.000
_cell.length_b   1.000
_cell.length_c   1.000
_cell.angle_alpha   90.00
_cell.angle_beta   90.00
_cell.angle_gamma   90.00
#
_symmetry.space_group_name_H-M   'P 1'
#
loop_
_entity.id
_entity.type
_entity.pdbx_description
1 polymer ?
#
loop_
_entity_poly.entity_id
_entity_poly.type
_entity_poly.pdbx_seq_one_letter_code
_entity_poly.pdbx_strand_id
1 'polypeptide(L)'
;MICRVDGTVYRGRTVSLAGDVTPEMVAAAIREGESTAADGRTVSVTARTPGPVHERVGCLQPGTSLRVRTALAGAARARGLGTPHDPALGRARERLAAIEVAAEAGDAADARERLADARAERDRLRERVAAARGRLQARKGADLPTGPAREDLEAAARELSEAETAAAAVRQTLDRERRETRESRDRLDERLRLEDRVANLERRARRALVERARGAYAAAVAAVPGAPEPDDPFAVDGLTAGLAVARLASFEAPVVVTGDRFDDARAASRWLGAPVVRV
;
A
#
# COMPACT_ATOMS: atom_id res chain seq x y z
N MET A 1 -25.49 14.52 19.00
CA MET A 1 -24.57 15.35 18.22
C MET A 1 -24.88 16.82 18.46
N ILE A 2 -23.90 17.69 18.25
CA ILE A 2 -24.08 19.14 18.19
C ILE A 2 -23.65 19.57 16.80
N CYS A 3 -24.54 20.18 16.03
CA CYS A 3 -24.24 20.76 14.73
C CYS A 3 -24.36 22.28 14.83
N ARG A 4 -23.42 23.02 14.27
CA ARG A 4 -23.49 24.47 14.17
C ARG A 4 -23.41 24.88 12.71
N VAL A 5 -24.27 25.81 12.32
CA VAL A 5 -24.29 26.42 10.99
C VAL A 5 -24.31 27.93 11.20
N ASP A 6 -23.25 28.63 10.81
CA ASP A 6 -23.11 30.09 10.93
C ASP A 6 -23.53 30.63 12.32
N GLY A 7 -23.06 29.96 13.38
CA GLY A 7 -23.37 30.30 14.77
C GLY A 7 -24.70 29.75 15.32
N THR A 8 -25.63 29.30 14.47
CA THR A 8 -26.87 28.65 14.89
C THR A 8 -26.59 27.23 15.36
N VAL A 9 -27.04 26.87 16.56
CA VAL A 9 -26.74 25.57 17.20
C VAL A 9 -27.94 24.63 17.17
N TYR A 10 -27.75 23.47 16.55
CA TYR A 10 -28.68 22.35 16.53
C TYR A 10 -28.18 21.22 17.44
N ARG A 11 -29.05 20.67 18.28
CA ARG A 11 -28.70 19.60 19.23
C ARG A 11 -29.70 18.47 19.17
N GLY A 12 -29.19 17.24 19.24
CA GLY A 12 -30.02 16.05 19.36
C GLY A 12 -29.44 14.85 18.64
N ARG A 13 -30.27 13.83 18.45
CA ARG A 13 -29.98 12.66 17.61
C ARG A 13 -30.40 12.90 16.15
N THR A 14 -31.35 13.81 15.94
CA THR A 14 -31.92 14.14 14.65
C THR A 14 -31.85 15.65 14.48
N VAL A 15 -31.22 16.11 13.40
CA VAL A 15 -31.15 17.52 13.03
C VAL A 15 -31.71 17.67 11.63
N SER A 16 -32.59 18.66 11.41
CA SER A 16 -33.00 19.07 10.08
C SER A 16 -32.39 20.43 9.82
N LEU A 17 -31.59 20.53 8.77
CA LEU A 17 -31.04 21.78 8.28
C LEU A 17 -31.90 22.24 7.11
N ALA A 18 -32.09 23.55 6.99
CA ALA A 18 -32.78 24.17 5.87
C ALA A 18 -31.88 25.27 5.30
N GLY A 19 -32.13 25.68 4.06
CA GLY A 19 -31.34 26.69 3.36
C GLY A 19 -30.20 26.08 2.53
N ASP A 20 -29.21 26.88 2.18
CA ASP A 20 -28.21 26.55 1.16
C ASP A 20 -27.10 25.59 1.62
N VAL A 21 -27.25 24.92 2.77
CA VAL A 21 -26.26 23.97 3.29
C VAL A 21 -26.26 22.72 2.41
N THR A 22 -25.11 22.35 1.85
CA THR A 22 -25.02 21.15 1.01
C THR A 22 -24.79 19.89 1.84
N PRO A 23 -25.28 18.72 1.39
CA PRO A 23 -25.06 17.44 2.09
C PRO A 23 -23.57 17.09 2.22
N GLU A 24 -22.77 17.44 1.21
CA GLU A 24 -21.33 17.21 1.18
C GLU A 24 -20.61 18.00 2.26
N MET A 25 -21.00 19.26 2.47
CA MET A 25 -20.43 20.13 3.50
C MET A 25 -20.70 19.57 4.89
N VAL A 26 -21.93 19.11 5.15
CA VAL A 26 -22.26 18.46 6.43
C VAL A 26 -21.48 17.15 6.60
N ALA A 27 -21.37 16.35 5.54
CA ALA A 27 -20.64 15.08 5.58
C ALA A 27 -19.13 15.29 5.83
N ALA A 28 -18.54 16.33 5.25
CA ALA A 28 -17.17 16.75 5.53
C ALA A 28 -17.02 17.18 7.00
N ALA A 29 -17.92 18.04 7.49
CA ALA A 29 -17.91 18.49 8.89
C ALA A 29 -18.09 17.32 9.90
N ILE A 30 -18.83 16.26 9.56
CA ILE A 30 -18.94 15.06 10.40
C ILE A 30 -17.61 14.30 10.47
N ARG A 31 -16.84 14.27 9.38
CA ARG A 31 -15.56 13.55 9.31
C ARG A 31 -14.40 14.36 9.92
N GLU A 32 -14.38 15.66 9.67
CA GLU A 32 -13.25 16.54 9.96
C GLU A 32 -13.52 17.44 11.18
N GLY A 33 -14.75 17.48 11.68
CA GLY A 33 -15.22 18.32 12.78
C GLY A 33 -15.77 19.67 12.33
N GLU A 34 -15.28 20.20 11.20
CA GLU A 34 -15.69 21.47 10.60
C GLU A 34 -15.52 21.43 9.08
N SER A 35 -16.32 22.22 8.36
CA SER A 35 -16.22 22.43 6.91
C SER A 35 -16.66 23.86 6.58
N THR A 36 -15.94 24.50 5.67
CA THR A 36 -16.19 25.88 5.24
C THR A 36 -16.41 25.92 3.73
N ALA A 37 -17.53 26.49 3.29
CA ALA A 37 -17.83 26.69 1.88
C ALA A 37 -17.05 27.88 1.28
N ALA A 38 -17.02 27.95 -0.05
CA ALA A 38 -16.32 29.01 -0.78
C ALA A 38 -16.89 30.41 -0.51
N ASP A 39 -18.15 30.52 -0.10
CA ASP A 39 -18.82 31.78 0.26
C ASP A 39 -18.66 32.16 1.75
N GLY A 40 -17.81 31.44 2.49
CA GLY A 40 -17.49 31.71 3.89
C GLY A 40 -18.44 31.09 4.91
N ARG A 41 -19.47 30.35 4.47
CA ARG A 41 -20.36 29.62 5.38
C ARG A 41 -19.64 28.49 6.09
N THR A 42 -19.91 28.32 7.38
CA THR A 42 -19.23 27.36 8.26
C THR A 42 -20.20 26.37 8.86
N VAL A 43 -19.87 25.08 8.76
CA VAL A 43 -20.58 23.99 9.40
C VAL A 43 -19.62 23.24 10.31
N SER A 44 -19.94 23.13 11.60
CA SER A 44 -19.19 22.26 12.52
C SER A 44 -20.09 21.19 13.14
N VAL A 45 -19.55 19.98 13.28
CA VAL A 45 -20.28 18.85 13.86
C VAL A 45 -19.44 18.17 14.93
N THR A 46 -19.92 18.22 16.17
CA THR A 46 -19.37 17.46 17.29
C THR A 46 -20.19 16.19 17.50
N ALA A 47 -19.61 15.04 17.17
CA ALA A 47 -20.24 13.72 17.30
C ALA A 47 -19.19 12.60 17.51
N ARG A 48 -19.64 11.35 17.57
CA ARG A 48 -18.75 10.18 17.54
C ARG A 48 -18.00 10.13 16.21
N THR A 49 -16.73 9.72 16.25
CA THR A 49 -15.88 9.62 15.07
C THR A 49 -16.46 8.61 14.07
N PRO A 50 -16.64 8.99 12.80
CA PRO A 50 -17.12 8.07 11.78
C PRO A 50 -16.13 6.93 11.52
N GLY A 51 -16.65 5.71 11.40
CA GLY A 51 -15.86 4.55 10.97
C GLY A 51 -15.71 4.46 9.45
N PRO A 52 -14.88 3.53 8.92
CA PRO A 52 -14.54 3.47 7.49
C PRO A 52 -15.71 3.28 6.51
N VAL A 53 -16.86 2.79 6.99
CA VAL A 53 -18.06 2.60 6.15
C VAL A 53 -18.75 3.94 5.87
N HIS A 54 -18.57 4.94 6.76
CA HIS A 54 -19.16 6.26 6.64
C HIS A 54 -18.68 7.01 5.40
N GLU A 55 -17.42 6.80 4.98
CA GLU A 55 -16.91 7.35 3.71
C GLU A 55 -17.75 6.95 2.49
N ARG A 56 -18.45 5.80 2.55
CA ARG A 56 -19.20 5.24 1.42
C ARG A 56 -20.70 5.53 1.49
N VAL A 57 -21.27 5.54 2.71
CA VAL A 57 -22.73 5.64 2.90
C VAL A 57 -23.12 6.57 4.07
N GLY A 58 -22.19 7.41 4.53
CA GLY A 58 -22.42 8.44 5.55
C GLY A 58 -23.09 9.70 5.01
N CYS A 59 -23.16 9.85 3.68
CA CYS A 59 -23.94 10.86 2.98
C CYS A 59 -24.74 10.18 1.88
N LEU A 60 -26.08 10.24 1.97
CA LEU A 60 -27.01 9.53 1.11
C LEU A 60 -27.98 10.52 0.47
N GLN A 61 -27.94 10.61 -0.85
CA GLN A 61 -28.75 11.53 -1.63
C GLN A 61 -29.25 10.87 -2.93
N PRO A 62 -30.31 11.38 -3.56
CA PRO A 62 -30.68 10.97 -4.91
C PRO A 62 -29.47 11.08 -5.85
N GLY A 63 -29.25 10.05 -6.67
CA GLY A 63 -28.09 9.99 -7.57
C GLY A 63 -26.77 9.53 -6.93
N THR A 64 -26.74 9.15 -5.64
CA THR A 64 -25.57 8.52 -5.03
C THR A 64 -25.10 7.32 -5.86
N SER A 65 -23.84 7.32 -6.30
CA SER A 65 -23.21 6.15 -6.93
C SER A 65 -22.52 5.30 -5.87
N LEU A 66 -22.79 3.99 -5.86
CA LEU A 66 -22.28 3.10 -4.82
C LEU A 66 -21.76 1.79 -5.40
N ARG A 67 -20.52 1.43 -5.04
CA ARG A 67 -20.01 0.07 -5.22
C ARG A 67 -20.58 -0.84 -4.13
N VAL A 68 -21.85 -1.22 -4.28
CA VAL A 68 -22.69 -1.90 -3.26
C VAL A 68 -21.95 -3.04 -2.56
N ARG A 69 -21.35 -3.96 -3.31
CA ARG A 69 -20.63 -5.12 -2.76
C ARG A 69 -19.43 -4.72 -1.87
N THR A 70 -18.72 -3.66 -2.22
CA THR A 70 -17.61 -3.15 -1.39
C THR A 70 -18.13 -2.48 -0.13
N ALA A 71 -19.18 -1.67 -0.23
CA ALA A 71 -19.78 -0.99 0.92
C ALA A 71 -20.41 -2.00 1.89
N LEU A 72 -21.11 -3.01 1.38
CA LEU A 72 -21.70 -4.10 2.16
C LEU A 72 -20.64 -4.93 2.90
N ALA A 73 -19.53 -5.26 2.26
CA ALA A 73 -18.42 -5.94 2.94
C ALA A 73 -17.84 -5.08 4.08
N GLY A 74 -17.75 -3.76 3.88
CA GLY A 74 -17.37 -2.81 4.93
C GLY A 74 -18.37 -2.80 6.08
N ALA A 75 -19.67 -2.74 5.79
CA ALA A 75 -20.74 -2.80 6.80
C ALA A 75 -20.69 -4.11 7.59
N ALA A 76 -20.50 -5.25 6.92
CA ALA A 76 -20.32 -6.54 7.59
C ALA A 76 -19.12 -6.53 8.55
N ARG A 77 -17.98 -5.95 8.14
CA ARG A 77 -16.80 -5.79 9.01
C ARG A 77 -17.08 -4.90 10.22
N ALA A 78 -17.77 -3.78 10.02
CA ALA A 78 -18.14 -2.88 11.13
C ALA A 78 -19.03 -3.58 12.17
N ARG A 79 -19.83 -4.58 11.75
CA ARG A 79 -20.59 -5.46 12.64
C ARG A 79 -19.79 -6.62 13.25
N GLY A 80 -18.47 -6.66 13.06
CA GLY A 80 -17.61 -7.71 13.58
C GLY A 80 -17.62 -9.03 12.79
N LEU A 81 -18.16 -9.06 11.57
CA LEU A 81 -18.09 -10.28 10.75
C LEU A 81 -16.66 -10.51 10.25
N GLY A 82 -16.12 -11.69 10.54
CA GLY A 82 -14.86 -12.18 10.01
C GLY A 82 -15.02 -13.11 8.81
N THR A 83 -13.89 -13.50 8.22
CA THR A 83 -13.81 -14.48 7.13
C THR A 83 -12.79 -15.56 7.42
N PRO A 84 -12.94 -16.76 6.82
CA PRO A 84 -11.91 -17.81 6.87
C PRO A 84 -10.54 -17.36 6.33
N HIS A 85 -10.49 -16.27 5.56
CA HIS A 85 -9.27 -15.74 4.95
C HIS A 85 -8.52 -14.77 5.85
N ASP A 86 -9.12 -14.30 6.96
CA ASP A 86 -8.53 -13.27 7.83
C ASP A 86 -7.17 -13.70 8.42
N PRO A 87 -7.00 -14.93 8.95
CA PRO A 87 -5.70 -15.35 9.46
C PRO A 87 -4.63 -15.41 8.37
N ALA A 88 -5.00 -15.85 7.17
CA ALA A 88 -4.07 -15.92 6.05
C ALA A 88 -3.70 -14.52 5.53
N LEU A 89 -4.64 -13.58 5.54
CA LEU A 89 -4.42 -12.19 5.18
C LEU A 89 -3.51 -11.48 6.18
N GLY A 90 -3.72 -11.71 7.49
CA GLY A 90 -2.85 -11.21 8.56
C GLY A 90 -1.41 -11.66 8.35
N ARG A 91 -1.18 -12.97 8.24
CA ARG A 91 0.16 -13.53 7.99
C ARG A 91 0.82 -13.02 6.71
N ALA A 92 0.04 -12.83 5.63
CA ALA A 92 0.58 -12.31 4.38
C ALA A 92 1.02 -10.85 4.51
N ARG A 93 0.25 -10.02 5.23
CA ARG A 93 0.59 -8.62 5.51
C ARG A 93 1.78 -8.49 6.46
N GLU A 94 1.85 -9.32 7.50
CA GLU A 94 3.00 -9.38 8.41
C GLU A 94 4.28 -9.74 7.66
N ARG A 95 4.23 -10.78 6.82
CA ARG A 95 5.36 -11.15 5.97
C ARG A 95 5.76 -10.05 4.99
N LEU A 96 4.78 -9.38 4.38
CA LEU A 96 5.03 -8.27 3.47
C LEU A 96 5.71 -7.10 4.19
N ALA A 97 5.25 -6.76 5.40
CA ALA A 97 5.83 -5.70 6.22
C ALA A 97 7.25 -6.03 6.71
N ALA A 98 7.57 -7.32 6.85
CA ALA A 98 8.90 -7.79 7.25
C ALA A 98 9.93 -7.77 6.10
N ILE A 99 9.51 -7.59 4.84
CA ILE A 99 10.44 -7.49 3.72
C ILE A 99 11.01 -6.07 3.66
N GLU A 100 12.25 -5.95 4.13
CA GLU A 100 13.08 -4.78 3.88
C GLU A 100 13.63 -4.83 2.45
N VAL A 101 13.25 -3.83 1.64
CA VAL A 101 13.84 -3.66 0.31
C VAL A 101 14.98 -2.65 0.45
N ALA A 102 16.21 -3.15 0.44
CA ALA A 102 17.40 -2.30 0.42
C ALA A 102 17.52 -1.57 -0.94
N ALA A 103 17.96 -0.32 -0.89
CA ALA A 103 18.18 0.50 -2.08
C ALA A 103 19.38 0.01 -2.91
N GLU A 104 19.23 0.17 -4.23
CA GLU A 104 20.21 0.16 -5.31
C GLU A 104 21.40 -0.80 -5.19
N ALA A 105 21.35 -1.84 -6.02
CA ALA A 105 22.51 -2.68 -6.28
C ALA A 105 23.58 -1.88 -7.05
N GLY A 106 24.85 -2.02 -6.63
CA GLY A 106 25.99 -1.40 -7.32
C GLY A 106 26.16 -1.86 -8.77
N ASP A 107 26.89 -1.07 -9.56
CA ASP A 107 27.08 -1.33 -10.99
C ASP A 107 28.02 -2.53 -11.24
N ALA A 108 27.41 -3.69 -11.44
CA ALA A 108 28.13 -4.91 -11.77
C ALA A 108 28.87 -4.83 -13.12
N ALA A 109 28.57 -3.86 -14.01
CA ALA A 109 29.32 -3.64 -15.24
C ALA A 109 30.70 -3.05 -14.93
N ASP A 110 30.75 -1.96 -14.15
CA ASP A 110 31.98 -1.31 -13.71
C ASP A 110 32.89 -2.26 -12.93
N ALA A 111 32.33 -3.13 -12.09
CA ALA A 111 33.10 -4.14 -11.37
C ALA A 111 33.64 -5.28 -12.26
N ARG A 112 32.96 -5.60 -13.37
CA ARG A 112 33.47 -6.57 -14.36
C ARG A 112 34.63 -6.00 -15.16
N GLU A 113 34.52 -4.73 -15.57
CA GLU A 113 35.59 -4.04 -16.30
C GLU A 113 36.86 -3.95 -15.46
N ARG A 114 36.76 -3.46 -14.22
CA ARG A 114 37.89 -3.43 -13.27
C ARG A 114 38.55 -4.80 -13.09
N LEU A 115 37.78 -5.88 -13.08
CA LEU A 115 38.34 -7.24 -12.98
C LEU A 115 39.07 -7.66 -14.25
N ALA A 116 38.59 -7.25 -15.43
CA ALA A 116 39.27 -7.51 -16.69
C ALA A 116 40.62 -6.79 -16.74
N ASP A 117 40.66 -5.51 -16.34
CA ASP A 117 41.89 -4.72 -16.27
C ASP A 117 42.90 -5.32 -15.29
N ALA A 118 42.46 -5.67 -14.08
CA ALA A 118 43.33 -6.29 -13.08
C ALA A 118 43.89 -7.64 -13.55
N ARG A 119 43.13 -8.41 -14.33
CA ARG A 119 43.60 -9.68 -14.93
C ARG A 119 44.61 -9.42 -16.05
N ALA A 120 44.35 -8.44 -16.91
CA ALA A 120 45.26 -8.07 -17.99
C ALA A 120 46.61 -7.60 -17.43
N GLU A 121 46.60 -6.79 -16.37
CA GLU A 121 47.84 -6.32 -15.74
C GLU A 121 48.62 -7.46 -15.07
N ARG A 122 47.93 -8.35 -14.35
CA ARG A 122 48.56 -9.58 -13.82
C ARG A 122 49.24 -10.39 -14.91
N ASP A 123 48.59 -10.56 -16.07
CA ASP A 123 49.14 -11.36 -17.16
C ASP A 123 50.38 -10.71 -17.79
N ARG A 124 50.37 -9.38 -17.98
CA ARG A 124 51.57 -8.61 -18.37
C ARG A 124 52.72 -8.78 -17.37
N LEU A 125 52.43 -8.74 -16.07
CA LEU A 125 53.44 -8.88 -15.01
C LEU A 125 54.04 -10.30 -14.97
N ARG A 126 53.24 -11.34 -15.24
CA ARG A 126 53.73 -12.72 -15.38
C ARG A 126 54.70 -12.86 -16.55
N GLU A 127 54.38 -12.25 -17.70
CA GLU A 127 55.28 -12.22 -18.85
C GLU A 127 56.61 -11.52 -18.51
N ARG A 128 56.55 -10.39 -17.80
CA ARG A 128 57.78 -9.69 -17.33
C ARG A 128 58.62 -10.53 -16.37
N VAL A 129 58.00 -11.24 -15.42
CA VAL A 129 58.71 -12.16 -14.52
C VAL A 129 59.39 -13.28 -15.30
N ALA A 130 58.68 -13.88 -16.28
CA ALA A 130 59.25 -14.90 -17.14
C ALA A 130 60.45 -14.37 -17.95
N ALA A 131 60.33 -13.16 -18.50
CA ALA A 131 61.42 -12.50 -19.22
C ALA A 131 62.62 -12.19 -18.31
N ALA A 132 62.40 -11.66 -17.11
CA ALA A 132 63.45 -11.39 -16.13
C ALA A 132 64.18 -12.67 -15.70
N ARG A 133 63.42 -13.75 -15.45
CA ARG A 133 63.97 -15.09 -15.16
C ARG A 133 64.81 -15.60 -16.33
N GLY A 134 64.33 -15.46 -17.57
CA GLY A 134 65.08 -15.82 -18.78
C GLY A 134 66.41 -15.07 -18.89
N ARG A 135 66.40 -13.74 -18.68
CA ARG A 135 67.63 -12.91 -18.68
C ARG A 135 68.62 -13.33 -17.60
N LEU A 136 68.15 -13.61 -16.39
CA LEU A 136 69.01 -14.10 -15.30
C LEU A 136 69.66 -15.45 -15.65
N GLN A 137 68.91 -16.39 -16.24
CA GLN A 137 69.45 -17.69 -16.64
C GLN A 137 70.46 -17.58 -17.79
N ALA A 138 70.19 -16.73 -18.78
CA ALA A 138 71.14 -16.47 -19.86
C ALA A 138 72.48 -15.91 -19.34
N ARG A 139 72.44 -14.97 -18.38
CA ARG A 139 73.65 -14.44 -17.74
C ARG A 139 74.40 -15.49 -16.92
N LYS A 140 73.69 -16.33 -16.17
CA LYS A 140 74.29 -17.46 -15.45
C LYS A 140 74.99 -18.45 -16.40
N GLY A 141 74.34 -18.79 -17.52
CA GLY A 141 74.91 -19.69 -18.51
C GLY A 141 76.14 -19.13 -19.24
N ALA A 142 76.26 -17.81 -19.31
CA ALA A 142 77.41 -17.10 -19.90
C ALA A 142 78.45 -16.65 -18.86
N ASP A 143 78.30 -17.04 -17.59
CA ASP A 143 79.17 -16.65 -16.47
C ASP A 143 79.36 -15.12 -16.29
N LEU A 144 78.29 -14.36 -16.57
CA LEU A 144 78.26 -12.91 -16.46
C LEU A 144 77.72 -12.44 -15.10
N PRO A 145 78.02 -11.19 -14.65
CA PRO A 145 77.47 -10.63 -13.43
C PRO A 145 75.93 -10.65 -13.37
N THR A 146 75.39 -11.24 -12.30
CA THR A 146 73.94 -11.51 -12.17
C THR A 146 73.18 -10.52 -11.28
N GLY A 147 73.87 -9.69 -10.48
CA GLY A 147 73.25 -8.78 -9.50
C GLY A 147 72.07 -7.97 -10.04
N PRO A 148 72.24 -7.16 -11.10
CA PRO A 148 71.15 -6.38 -11.67
C PRO A 148 69.99 -7.23 -12.21
N ALA A 149 70.28 -8.38 -12.82
CA ALA A 149 69.24 -9.27 -13.35
C ALA A 149 68.45 -9.98 -12.23
N ARG A 150 69.05 -10.12 -11.05
CA ARG A 150 68.39 -10.63 -9.85
C ARG A 150 67.49 -9.58 -9.22
N GLU A 151 67.96 -8.34 -9.11
CA GLU A 151 67.15 -7.20 -8.64
C GLU A 151 65.91 -6.98 -9.54
N ASP A 152 66.09 -7.02 -10.87
CA ASP A 152 64.98 -6.95 -11.84
C ASP A 152 63.93 -8.05 -11.61
N LEU A 153 64.37 -9.28 -11.35
CA LEU A 153 63.48 -10.41 -11.11
C LEU A 153 62.74 -10.24 -9.77
N GLU A 154 63.43 -9.81 -8.72
CA GLU A 154 62.85 -9.55 -7.40
C GLU A 154 61.81 -8.42 -7.46
N ALA A 155 62.08 -7.34 -8.19
CA ALA A 155 61.14 -6.25 -8.44
C ALA A 155 59.91 -6.73 -9.24
N ALA A 156 60.12 -7.43 -10.35
CA ALA A 156 59.03 -7.95 -11.17
C ALA A 156 58.14 -8.94 -10.39
N ALA A 157 58.74 -9.78 -9.54
CA ALA A 157 58.00 -10.71 -8.69
C ALA A 157 57.18 -9.98 -7.61
N ARG A 158 57.71 -8.90 -7.03
CA ARG A 158 56.98 -8.06 -6.08
C ARG A 158 55.76 -7.41 -6.71
N GLU A 159 55.93 -6.77 -7.86
CA GLU A 159 54.82 -6.14 -8.60
C GLU A 159 53.76 -7.17 -9.01
N LEU A 160 54.17 -8.37 -9.44
CA LEU A 160 53.22 -9.46 -9.71
C LEU A 160 52.42 -9.85 -8.47
N SER A 161 53.08 -10.00 -7.32
CA SER A 161 52.40 -10.35 -6.05
C SER A 161 51.36 -9.29 -5.64
N GLU A 162 51.67 -8.01 -5.82
CA GLU A 162 50.76 -6.89 -5.55
C GLU A 162 49.55 -6.93 -6.50
N ALA A 163 49.80 -7.13 -7.80
CA ALA A 163 48.73 -7.23 -8.80
C ALA A 163 47.84 -8.47 -8.62
N GLU A 164 48.41 -9.61 -8.20
CA GLU A 164 47.63 -10.80 -7.86
C GLU A 164 46.69 -10.55 -6.67
N THR A 165 47.18 -9.80 -5.67
CA THR A 165 46.38 -9.38 -4.51
C THR A 165 45.27 -8.41 -4.94
N ALA A 166 45.58 -7.40 -5.77
CA ALA A 166 44.60 -6.46 -6.30
C ALA A 166 43.51 -7.17 -7.13
N ALA A 167 43.90 -8.08 -8.02
CA ALA A 167 42.95 -8.86 -8.82
C ALA A 167 42.05 -9.77 -7.97
N ALA A 168 42.56 -10.31 -6.85
CA ALA A 168 41.75 -11.05 -5.89
C ALA A 168 40.72 -10.15 -5.18
N ALA A 169 41.13 -8.96 -4.74
CA ALA A 169 40.24 -8.00 -4.08
C ALA A 169 39.11 -7.50 -5.00
N VAL A 170 39.43 -7.17 -6.26
CA VAL A 170 38.43 -6.78 -7.27
C VAL A 170 37.44 -7.91 -7.53
N ARG A 171 37.90 -9.16 -7.60
CA ARG A 171 37.02 -10.33 -7.78
C ARG A 171 36.07 -10.50 -6.60
N GLN A 172 36.57 -10.42 -5.38
CA GLN A 172 35.75 -10.54 -4.17
C GLN A 172 34.67 -9.45 -4.13
N THR A 173 35.01 -8.23 -4.55
CA THR A 173 34.07 -7.10 -4.64
C THR A 173 32.96 -7.39 -5.65
N LEU A 174 33.30 -7.84 -6.86
CA LEU A 174 32.32 -8.22 -7.88
C LEU A 174 31.40 -9.37 -7.42
N ASP A 175 31.95 -10.38 -6.75
CA ASP A 175 31.16 -11.51 -6.24
C ASP A 175 30.19 -11.07 -5.14
N ARG A 176 30.61 -10.15 -4.26
CA ARG A 176 29.76 -9.54 -3.24
C ARG A 176 28.63 -8.73 -3.88
N GLU A 177 28.93 -7.81 -4.80
CA GLU A 177 27.93 -6.99 -5.50
C GLU A 177 26.93 -7.84 -6.28
N ARG A 178 27.38 -8.90 -6.96
CA ARG A 178 26.50 -9.85 -7.65
C ARG A 178 25.58 -10.61 -6.70
N ARG A 179 26.07 -10.97 -5.51
CA ARG A 179 25.26 -11.61 -4.48
C ARG A 179 24.22 -10.64 -3.93
N GLU A 180 24.61 -9.42 -3.58
CA GLU A 180 23.71 -8.37 -3.10
C GLU A 180 22.62 -8.04 -4.14
N THR A 181 22.97 -7.96 -5.42
CA THR A 181 22.01 -7.76 -6.52
C THR A 181 20.99 -8.89 -6.61
N ARG A 182 21.45 -10.15 -6.53
CA ARG A 182 20.57 -11.32 -6.58
C ARG A 182 19.64 -11.35 -5.38
N GLU A 183 20.17 -11.18 -4.18
CA GLU A 183 19.39 -11.14 -2.95
C GLU A 183 18.34 -10.00 -2.98
N SER A 184 18.69 -8.83 -3.53
CA SER A 184 17.76 -7.71 -3.69
C SER A 184 16.62 -8.05 -4.67
N ARG A 185 16.95 -8.66 -5.82
CA ARG A 185 15.94 -9.14 -6.79
C ARG A 185 15.03 -10.19 -6.18
N ASP A 186 15.58 -11.17 -5.47
CA ASP A 186 14.80 -12.23 -4.82
C ASP A 186 13.83 -11.65 -3.76
N ARG A 187 14.27 -10.63 -3.00
CA ARG A 187 13.40 -9.90 -2.05
C ARG A 187 12.29 -9.14 -2.77
N LEU A 188 12.59 -8.47 -3.89
CA LEU A 188 11.59 -7.76 -4.69
C LEU A 188 10.55 -8.73 -5.29
N ASP A 189 11.00 -9.85 -5.85
CA ASP A 189 10.14 -10.89 -6.39
C ASP A 189 9.22 -11.48 -5.31
N GLU A 190 9.74 -11.76 -4.11
CA GLU A 190 8.94 -12.23 -2.99
C GLU A 190 7.93 -11.18 -2.51
N ARG A 191 8.33 -9.90 -2.47
CA ARG A 191 7.43 -8.79 -2.15
C ARG A 191 6.27 -8.72 -3.13
N LEU A 192 6.52 -8.72 -4.44
CA LEU A 192 5.49 -8.68 -5.48
C LEU A 192 4.52 -9.86 -5.36
N ARG A 193 5.03 -11.07 -5.12
CA ARG A 193 4.20 -12.26 -4.89
C ARG A 193 3.31 -12.11 -3.66
N LEU A 194 3.81 -11.51 -2.58
CA LEU A 194 3.03 -11.26 -1.37
C LEU A 194 1.98 -10.17 -1.57
N GLU A 195 2.29 -9.08 -2.27
CA GLU A 195 1.34 -8.03 -2.64
C GLU A 195 0.16 -8.64 -3.44
N ASP A 196 0.46 -9.45 -4.45
CA ASP A 196 -0.55 -10.18 -5.23
C ASP A 196 -1.38 -11.13 -4.36
N ARG A 197 -0.73 -11.85 -3.45
CA ARG A 197 -1.41 -12.74 -2.52
C ARG A 197 -2.35 -11.99 -1.58
N VAL A 198 -1.92 -10.84 -1.06
CA VAL A 198 -2.75 -9.95 -0.22
C VAL A 198 -3.96 -9.47 -1.01
N ALA A 199 -3.76 -8.94 -2.22
CA ALA A 199 -4.86 -8.49 -3.08
C ALA A 199 -5.86 -9.62 -3.39
N ASN A 200 -5.37 -10.83 -3.66
CA ASN A 200 -6.21 -12.00 -3.88
C ASN A 200 -7.01 -12.40 -2.64
N LEU A 201 -6.39 -12.42 -1.47
CA LEU A 201 -7.06 -12.75 -0.20
C LEU A 201 -8.09 -11.70 0.17
N GLU A 202 -7.82 -10.41 -0.04
CA GLU A 202 -8.79 -9.33 0.16
C GLU A 202 -10.00 -9.47 -0.75
N ARG A 203 -9.80 -9.80 -2.04
CA ARG A 203 -10.90 -10.08 -2.98
C ARG A 203 -11.77 -11.24 -2.49
N ARG A 204 -11.16 -12.33 -2.02
CA ARG A 204 -11.86 -13.50 -1.48
C ARG A 204 -12.61 -13.17 -0.19
N ALA A 205 -11.97 -12.48 0.75
CA ALA A 205 -12.58 -12.02 1.99
C ALA A 205 -13.79 -11.11 1.72
N ARG A 206 -13.67 -10.16 0.79
CA ARG A 206 -14.78 -9.30 0.39
C ARG A 206 -15.96 -10.10 -0.14
N ARG A 207 -15.73 -11.07 -1.04
CA ARG A 207 -16.79 -11.95 -1.56
C ARG A 207 -17.45 -12.75 -0.43
N ALA A 208 -16.67 -13.34 0.47
CA ALA A 208 -17.19 -14.09 1.60
C ALA A 208 -18.08 -13.23 2.52
N LEU A 209 -17.68 -11.98 2.79
CA LEU A 209 -18.50 -11.05 3.60
C LEU A 209 -19.81 -10.68 2.91
N VAL A 210 -19.75 -10.41 1.60
CA VAL A 210 -20.96 -10.11 0.82
C VAL A 210 -21.92 -11.27 0.85
N GLU A 211 -21.47 -12.50 0.63
CA GLU A 211 -22.34 -13.68 0.69
C GLU A 211 -22.93 -13.89 2.09
N ARG A 212 -22.13 -13.72 3.15
CA ARG A 212 -22.63 -13.81 4.53
C ARG A 212 -23.67 -12.74 4.87
N ALA A 213 -23.52 -11.54 4.30
CA ALA A 213 -24.42 -10.41 4.56
C ALA A 213 -25.59 -10.32 3.56
N ARG A 214 -25.62 -11.16 2.51
CA ARG A 214 -26.59 -11.10 1.40
C ARG A 214 -28.04 -11.12 1.90
N GLY A 215 -28.38 -12.05 2.80
CA GLY A 215 -29.75 -12.18 3.31
C GLY A 215 -30.21 -10.96 4.11
N ALA A 216 -29.36 -10.47 5.03
CA ALA A 216 -29.67 -9.27 5.81
C ALA A 216 -29.76 -8.01 4.92
N TYR A 217 -28.90 -7.91 3.91
CA TYR A 217 -28.95 -6.82 2.94
C TYR A 217 -30.24 -6.86 2.11
N ALA A 218 -30.64 -8.03 1.59
CA ALA A 218 -31.89 -8.18 0.84
C ALA A 218 -33.11 -7.77 1.67
N ALA A 219 -33.17 -8.20 2.94
CA ALA A 219 -34.23 -7.80 3.86
C ALA A 219 -34.23 -6.28 4.13
N ALA A 220 -33.05 -5.66 4.23
CA ALA A 220 -32.94 -4.22 4.41
C ALA A 220 -33.36 -3.43 3.17
N VAL A 221 -33.05 -3.93 1.97
CA VAL A 221 -33.50 -3.34 0.68
C VAL A 221 -35.02 -3.38 0.58
N ALA A 222 -35.64 -4.54 0.84
CA ALA A 222 -37.10 -4.69 0.81
C ALA A 222 -37.81 -3.79 1.84
N ALA A 223 -37.13 -3.38 2.91
CA ALA A 223 -37.66 -2.51 3.94
C ALA A 223 -37.45 -0.99 3.66
N VAL A 224 -36.79 -0.61 2.56
CA VAL A 224 -36.56 0.81 2.23
C VAL A 224 -37.88 1.48 1.85
N PRO A 225 -38.28 2.59 2.49
CA PRO A 225 -39.54 3.26 2.18
C PRO A 225 -39.60 3.79 0.75
N GLY A 226 -40.74 3.57 0.09
CA GLY A 226 -41.01 4.06 -1.27
C GLY A 226 -40.17 3.40 -2.37
N ALA A 227 -39.39 2.36 -2.06
CA ALA A 227 -38.70 1.56 -3.06
C ALA A 227 -39.61 0.39 -3.48
N PRO A 228 -39.71 0.08 -4.79
CA PRO A 228 -40.39 -1.14 -5.24
C PRO A 228 -39.60 -2.36 -4.74
N GLU A 229 -40.30 -3.47 -4.54
CA GLU A 229 -39.66 -4.75 -4.23
C GLU A 229 -38.83 -5.21 -5.45
N PRO A 230 -37.51 -5.39 -5.31
CA PRO A 230 -36.66 -5.72 -6.44
C PRO A 230 -36.49 -7.23 -6.62
N ASP A 231 -36.40 -7.68 -7.87
CA ASP A 231 -36.07 -9.08 -8.21
C ASP A 231 -34.63 -9.46 -7.78
N ASP A 232 -33.67 -8.54 -7.95
CA ASP A 232 -32.30 -8.66 -7.42
C ASP A 232 -32.01 -7.50 -6.45
N PRO A 233 -31.75 -7.76 -5.16
CA PRO A 233 -31.42 -6.72 -4.18
C PRO A 233 -30.15 -5.93 -4.53
N PHE A 234 -29.29 -6.43 -5.43
CA PHE A 234 -28.11 -5.70 -5.91
C PHE A 234 -28.36 -4.85 -7.17
N ALA A 235 -29.56 -4.92 -7.76
CA ALA A 235 -29.95 -4.18 -8.96
C ALA A 235 -30.91 -3.01 -8.64
N VAL A 236 -30.73 -2.38 -7.47
CA VAL A 236 -31.49 -1.20 -7.04
C VAL A 236 -30.71 0.10 -7.26
N ASP A 237 -31.41 1.23 -7.22
CA ASP A 237 -30.76 2.54 -7.26
C ASP A 237 -29.79 2.74 -6.08
N GLY A 238 -28.80 3.61 -6.26
CA GLY A 238 -27.73 3.77 -5.29
C GLY A 238 -28.16 4.36 -3.94
N LEU A 239 -29.26 5.13 -3.89
CA LEU A 239 -29.82 5.62 -2.63
C LEU A 239 -30.46 4.47 -1.85
N THR A 240 -31.26 3.63 -2.50
CA THR A 240 -31.86 2.42 -1.90
C THR A 240 -30.78 1.47 -1.40
N ALA A 241 -29.76 1.17 -2.22
CA ALA A 241 -28.63 0.34 -1.81
C ALA A 241 -27.85 0.96 -0.64
N GLY A 242 -27.61 2.28 -0.68
CA GLY A 242 -26.89 3.02 0.36
C GLY A 242 -27.61 3.00 1.69
N LEU A 243 -28.93 3.22 1.70
CA LEU A 243 -29.77 3.14 2.89
C LEU A 243 -29.73 1.73 3.51
N ALA A 244 -29.88 0.69 2.70
CA ALA A 244 -29.81 -0.68 3.16
C ALA A 244 -28.43 -1.01 3.78
N VAL A 245 -27.33 -0.61 3.13
CA VAL A 245 -25.97 -0.79 3.68
C VAL A 245 -25.80 0.01 4.97
N ALA A 246 -26.28 1.25 5.04
CA ALA A 246 -26.17 2.11 6.21
C ALA A 246 -26.91 1.54 7.43
N ARG A 247 -28.11 0.99 7.21
CA ARG A 247 -28.88 0.27 8.23
C ARG A 247 -28.13 -0.93 8.78
N LEU A 248 -27.43 -1.69 7.92
CA LEU A 248 -26.59 -2.81 8.36
C LEU A 248 -25.37 -2.32 9.14
N ALA A 249 -24.69 -1.27 8.65
CA ALA A 249 -23.43 -0.78 9.22
C ALA A 249 -23.54 -0.29 10.66
N SER A 250 -24.73 0.16 11.09
CA SER A 250 -25.01 0.64 12.45
C SER A 250 -24.07 1.76 12.90
N PHE A 251 -24.35 2.98 12.43
CA PHE A 251 -23.49 4.13 12.71
C PHE A 251 -23.72 4.75 14.09
N GLU A 252 -22.62 5.05 14.79
CA GLU A 252 -22.62 5.95 15.93
C GLU A 252 -22.46 7.43 15.51
N ALA A 253 -21.74 7.66 14.42
CA ALA A 253 -21.63 8.97 13.79
C ALA A 253 -22.92 9.32 13.02
N PRO A 254 -23.26 10.60 12.85
CA PRO A 254 -24.44 11.00 12.10
C PRO A 254 -24.35 10.61 10.63
N VAL A 255 -25.48 10.18 10.07
CA VAL A 255 -25.65 9.95 8.62
C VAL A 255 -26.38 11.15 8.03
N VAL A 256 -25.84 11.72 6.96
CA VAL A 256 -26.50 12.77 6.19
C VAL A 256 -27.46 12.11 5.20
N VAL A 257 -28.72 12.52 5.21
CA VAL A 257 -29.76 11.99 4.32
C VAL A 257 -30.49 13.14 3.65
N THR A 258 -30.68 13.04 2.34
CA THR A 258 -31.54 13.97 1.58
C THR A 258 -32.62 13.24 0.80
N GLY A 259 -33.58 14.02 0.30
CA GLY A 259 -34.71 13.54 -0.48
C GLY A 259 -35.95 13.22 0.34
N ASP A 260 -36.89 12.55 -0.31
CA ASP A 260 -38.26 12.29 0.13
C ASP A 260 -38.49 10.84 0.60
N ARG A 261 -37.42 10.02 0.69
CA ARG A 261 -37.49 8.65 1.24
C ARG A 261 -38.00 8.59 2.67
N PHE A 262 -37.89 9.68 3.41
CA PHE A 262 -38.39 9.79 4.78
C PHE A 262 -39.09 11.13 4.95
N ASP A 263 -40.24 11.11 5.63
CA ASP A 263 -41.03 12.31 5.92
C ASP A 263 -40.23 13.34 6.74
N ASP A 264 -39.42 12.86 7.69
CA ASP A 264 -38.59 13.71 8.54
C ASP A 264 -37.28 13.01 8.99
N ALA A 265 -36.39 13.80 9.62
CA ALA A 265 -35.12 13.29 10.16
C ALA A 265 -35.31 12.22 11.25
N ARG A 266 -36.46 12.20 11.96
CA ARG A 266 -36.76 11.22 13.00
C ARG A 266 -37.13 9.88 12.40
N ALA A 267 -37.91 9.84 11.34
CA ALA A 267 -38.25 8.65 10.58
C ALA A 267 -36.97 8.01 10.01
N ALA A 268 -36.10 8.82 9.39
CA ALA A 268 -34.80 8.37 8.91
C ALA A 268 -33.94 7.78 10.04
N SER A 269 -33.82 8.47 11.18
CA SER A 269 -33.03 7.99 12.32
C SER A 269 -33.58 6.70 12.94
N ARG A 270 -34.90 6.56 13.06
CA ARG A 270 -35.54 5.32 13.54
C ARG A 270 -35.27 4.16 12.59
N TRP A 271 -35.39 4.38 11.29
CA TRP A 271 -35.17 3.34 10.29
C TRP A 271 -33.70 2.94 10.17
N LEU A 272 -32.77 3.90 10.19
CA LEU A 272 -31.33 3.63 10.11
C LEU A 272 -30.76 3.07 11.41
N GLY A 273 -31.40 3.34 12.55
CA GLY A 273 -30.82 3.06 13.87
C GLY A 273 -29.61 3.95 14.20
N ALA A 274 -29.42 5.08 13.50
CA ALA A 274 -28.29 5.99 13.63
C ALA A 274 -28.72 7.45 13.89
N PRO A 275 -27.86 8.33 14.42
CA PRO A 275 -28.11 9.78 14.37
C PRO A 275 -28.21 10.26 12.92
N VAL A 276 -29.08 11.24 12.63
CA VAL A 276 -29.31 11.72 11.26
C VAL A 276 -29.24 13.24 11.21
N VAL A 277 -28.60 13.75 10.15
CA VAL A 277 -28.77 15.12 9.68
C VAL A 277 -29.53 15.06 8.36
N ARG A 278 -30.74 15.61 8.34
CA ARG A 278 -31.50 15.79 7.11
C ARG A 278 -31.18 17.17 6.55
N VAL A 279 -30.85 17.21 5.27
CA VAL A 279 -30.58 18.43 4.50
C VAL A 279 -31.61 18.51 3.38
#